data_AF-A0A7Y4R9Y9-F1
#
_entry.id   AF-A0A7Y4R9Y9-F1
#
_cell.length_a   1.000
_cell.length_b   1.000
_cell.length_c   1.000
_cell.angle_alpha   90.00
_cell.angle_beta   90.00
_cell.angle_gamma   90.00
#
_symmetry.space_group_name_H-M   'P 1'
#
loop_
_entity.id
_entity.type
_entity.pdbx_description
1 polymer ?
#
loop_
_entity_poly.entity_id
_entity_poly.type
_entity_poly.pdbx_seq_one_letter_code
_entity_poly.pdbx_strand_id
1 'polypeptide(L)'
;MTPEHTCEPLPIDTAEPADLPPTSAASITPATSFPELLTEAEAVRYLRLDTIRGLRNPGETLARYRAMGLLRGTQVSKSVFYRRIELDRFLDRLTNENPR
;
A
#
# COMPACT_ATOMS: atom_id res chain seq x y z
N MET A 1 66.73 -25.09 42.18
CA MET A 1 65.50 -25.84 41.87
C MET A 1 64.99 -25.35 40.53
N THR A 2 64.89 -26.26 39.57
CA THR A 2 64.30 -26.19 38.21
C THR A 2 63.73 -27.60 37.92
N PRO A 3 62.89 -27.86 36.91
CA PRO A 3 62.33 -26.98 35.85
C PRO A 3 61.08 -26.23 36.40
N GLU A 4 60.09 -25.69 35.69
CA GLU A 4 59.58 -25.75 34.30
C GLU A 4 59.30 -24.33 33.77
N HIS A 5 59.13 -24.00 32.47
CA HIS A 5 58.52 -24.64 31.28
C HIS A 5 56.97 -24.73 31.28
N THR A 6 56.33 -23.65 30.83
CA THR A 6 55.47 -23.71 29.63
C THR A 6 55.35 -22.30 29.04
N CYS A 7 55.79 -22.16 27.80
CA CYS A 7 55.43 -21.05 26.93
C CYS A 7 54.20 -21.51 26.15
N GLU A 8 53.01 -21.01 26.49
CA GLU A 8 51.79 -21.29 25.73
C GLU A 8 51.58 -20.19 24.68
N PRO A 9 51.38 -20.52 23.40
CA PRO A 9 51.46 -19.56 22.31
C PRO A 9 50.18 -18.73 22.13
N LEU A 10 50.34 -17.53 21.55
CA LEU A 10 49.24 -16.70 21.06
C LEU A 10 48.49 -17.41 19.91
N PRO A 11 47.16 -17.54 19.97
CA PRO A 11 46.31 -17.48 18.78
C PRO A 11 46.01 -16.00 18.47
N ILE A 12 46.55 -15.45 17.38
CA ILE A 12 45.98 -15.51 16.03
C ILE A 12 44.70 -14.65 15.94
N ASP A 13 44.84 -13.57 15.18
CA ASP A 13 43.84 -12.91 14.34
C ASP A 13 42.43 -12.72 14.93
N THR A 14 42.10 -11.47 15.26
CA THR A 14 40.70 -11.04 15.47
C THR A 14 39.96 -11.14 14.14
N ALA A 15 39.38 -12.31 13.89
CA ALA A 15 38.58 -12.58 12.71
C ALA A 15 37.31 -11.71 12.69
N GLU A 16 37.35 -10.62 11.93
CA GLU A 16 36.23 -10.23 11.07
C GLU A 16 36.06 -11.36 10.03
N PRO A 17 34.88 -11.97 9.82
CA PRO A 17 33.65 -11.23 9.49
C PRO A 17 32.31 -11.88 9.96
N ALA A 18 31.21 -11.32 9.45
CA ALA A 18 29.80 -11.73 9.62
C ALA A 18 29.19 -11.45 11.02
N ASP A 19 27.92 -11.06 11.15
CA ASP A 19 26.84 -10.98 10.16
C ASP A 19 26.10 -9.64 10.30
N LEU A 20 25.67 -9.04 9.19
CA LEU A 20 24.74 -7.91 9.26
C LEU A 20 23.44 -8.42 9.91
N PRO A 21 22.73 -7.63 10.76
CA PRO A 21 21.39 -8.03 11.16
C PRO A 21 20.59 -8.26 9.87
N PRO A 22 19.82 -9.36 9.75
CA PRO A 22 19.12 -9.66 8.50
C PRO A 22 18.26 -8.46 8.15
N THR A 23 18.64 -7.77 7.06
CA THR A 23 17.92 -6.62 6.53
C THR A 23 16.48 -7.04 6.48
N SER A 24 15.66 -6.37 7.32
CA SER A 24 14.28 -6.75 7.58
C SER A 24 13.66 -7.15 6.26
N ALA A 25 13.25 -8.41 6.16
CA ALA A 25 12.64 -8.94 4.96
C ALA A 25 11.34 -8.16 4.78
N ALA A 26 11.45 -7.02 4.10
CA ALA A 26 10.36 -6.24 3.60
C ALA A 26 9.70 -7.18 2.61
N SER A 27 8.73 -7.94 3.12
CA SER A 27 7.84 -8.76 2.34
C SER A 27 7.45 -7.91 1.16
N ILE A 28 7.91 -8.31 -0.02
CA ILE A 28 7.55 -7.66 -1.27
C ILE A 28 6.08 -8.01 -1.43
N THR A 29 5.22 -7.27 -0.74
CA THR A 29 3.80 -7.29 -0.93
C THR A 29 3.63 -6.92 -2.39
N PRO A 30 3.19 -7.87 -3.25
CA PRO A 30 3.07 -7.59 -4.67
C PRO A 30 2.14 -6.39 -4.77
N ALA A 31 2.66 -5.27 -5.25
CA ALA A 31 2.06 -3.95 -5.07
C ALA A 31 0.57 -4.03 -5.44
N THR A 32 -0.30 -3.97 -4.42
CA THR A 32 -1.65 -4.55 -4.51
C THR A 32 -2.43 -3.90 -5.64
N SER A 33 -2.42 -4.56 -6.80
CA SER A 33 -3.06 -4.06 -7.99
C SER A 33 -4.55 -4.12 -7.75
N PHE A 34 -5.18 -2.95 -7.61
CA PHE A 34 -6.63 -2.87 -7.52
C PHE A 34 -7.23 -3.64 -8.70
N PRO A 35 -8.19 -4.54 -8.46
CA PRO A 35 -8.83 -5.29 -9.54
C PRO A 35 -9.52 -4.32 -10.50
N GLU A 36 -9.69 -4.73 -11.75
CA GLU A 36 -10.41 -3.94 -12.77
C GLU A 36 -11.82 -3.53 -12.32
N LEU A 37 -12.44 -4.34 -11.46
CA LEU A 37 -13.77 -4.14 -10.90
C LEU A 37 -13.69 -4.10 -9.36
N LEU A 38 -13.82 -2.90 -8.80
CA LEU A 38 -13.73 -2.61 -7.38
C LEU A 38 -15.11 -2.66 -6.70
N THR A 39 -15.18 -3.17 -5.47
CA THR A 39 -16.33 -2.96 -4.58
C THR A 39 -16.45 -1.50 -4.13
N GLU A 40 -17.56 -1.12 -3.50
CA GLU A 40 -17.72 0.21 -2.91
C GLU A 40 -16.61 0.54 -1.89
N ALA A 41 -16.30 -0.39 -0.98
CA ALA A 41 -15.25 -0.21 0.03
C ALA A 41 -13.83 -0.13 -0.56
N GLU A 42 -13.59 -0.71 -1.74
CA GLU A 42 -12.34 -0.54 -2.47
C GLU A 42 -12.31 0.78 -3.24
N ALA A 43 -13.42 1.21 -3.85
CA ALA A 43 -13.53 2.52 -4.52
C ALA A 43 -13.34 3.68 -3.52
N VAL A 44 -13.89 3.56 -2.30
CA VAL A 44 -13.64 4.49 -1.18
C VAL A 44 -12.14 4.59 -0.86
N ARG A 45 -11.43 3.46 -0.85
CA ARG A 45 -9.98 3.41 -0.56
C ARG A 45 -9.13 3.88 -1.74
N TYR A 46 -9.54 3.60 -2.98
CA TYR A 46 -8.91 4.07 -4.23
C TYR A 46 -8.93 5.60 -4.31
N LEU A 47 -10.11 6.19 -4.11
CA LEU A 47 -10.29 7.65 -4.05
C LEU A 47 -9.84 8.27 -2.72
N ARG A 48 -9.32 7.47 -1.76
CA ARG A 48 -8.92 7.87 -0.41
C ARG A 48 -9.95 8.71 0.36
N LEU A 49 -11.25 8.53 0.08
CA LEU A 49 -12.35 9.21 0.78
C LEU A 49 -12.34 8.91 2.29
N ASP A 50 -11.86 7.73 2.67
CA ASP A 50 -11.56 7.29 4.04
C ASP A 50 -10.61 8.25 4.80
N THR A 51 -9.66 8.87 4.11
CA THR A 51 -8.63 9.74 4.74
C THR A 51 -9.11 11.18 4.98
N ILE A 52 -10.28 11.55 4.46
CA ILE A 52 -10.80 12.92 4.50
C ILE A 52 -11.46 13.18 5.87
N ARG A 53 -10.76 13.92 6.74
CA ARG A 53 -11.31 14.33 8.05
C ARG A 53 -12.64 15.09 7.86
N GLY A 54 -13.69 14.58 8.49
CA GLY A 54 -15.04 15.13 8.45
C GLY A 54 -16.02 14.38 7.53
N LEU A 55 -15.54 13.45 6.70
CA LEU A 55 -16.43 12.65 5.84
C LEU A 55 -17.07 11.50 6.64
N ARG A 56 -18.30 11.70 7.11
CA ARG A 56 -19.00 10.73 7.97
C ARG A 56 -19.30 9.40 7.27
N ASN A 57 -19.73 9.45 6.01
CA ASN A 57 -20.16 8.30 5.21
C ASN A 57 -19.55 8.38 3.80
N PRO A 58 -18.41 7.70 3.54
CA PRO A 58 -17.78 7.74 2.22
C PRO A 58 -18.60 6.99 1.15
N GLY A 59 -19.40 5.99 1.53
CA GLY A 59 -20.34 5.30 0.63
C GLY A 59 -21.45 6.22 0.10
N GLU A 60 -22.05 7.05 0.96
CA GLU A 60 -23.01 8.09 0.52
C GLU A 60 -22.37 9.09 -0.45
N THR A 61 -21.07 9.37 -0.29
CA THR A 61 -20.33 10.27 -1.18
C THR A 61 -20.17 9.66 -2.57
N LEU A 62 -19.85 8.36 -2.67
CA LEU A 62 -19.88 7.62 -3.95
C LEU A 62 -21.28 7.57 -4.57
N ALA A 63 -22.32 7.31 -3.77
CA ALA A 63 -23.70 7.32 -4.23
C ALA A 63 -24.11 8.71 -4.78
N ARG A 64 -23.67 9.79 -4.13
CA ARG A 64 -23.85 11.17 -4.59
C ARG A 64 -23.13 11.43 -5.91
N TYR A 65 -21.87 11.00 -6.07
CA TYR A 65 -21.14 11.15 -7.34
C TYR A 65 -21.80 10.38 -8.50
N ARG A 66 -22.45 9.23 -8.21
CA ARG A 66 -23.29 8.52 -9.19
C ARG A 66 -24.58 9.28 -9.53
N ALA A 67 -25.28 9.80 -8.52
CA ALA A 67 -26.52 10.56 -8.71
C ALA A 67 -26.29 11.86 -9.50
N MET A 68 -25.13 12.50 -9.32
CA MET A 68 -24.70 13.68 -10.10
C MET A 68 -24.12 13.33 -11.48
N GLY A 69 -24.12 12.05 -11.89
CA GLY A 69 -23.62 11.61 -13.20
C GLY A 69 -22.10 11.65 -13.39
N LEU A 70 -21.34 12.08 -12.38
CA LEU A 70 -19.88 12.21 -12.44
C LEU A 70 -19.20 10.84 -12.49
N LEU A 71 -19.71 9.87 -11.70
CA LEU A 71 -19.15 8.53 -11.57
C LEU A 71 -20.12 7.46 -12.07
N ARG A 72 -19.63 6.49 -12.84
CA ARG A 72 -20.43 5.35 -13.34
C ARG A 72 -20.16 4.09 -12.51
N GLY A 73 -21.19 3.63 -11.79
CA GLY A 73 -21.22 2.31 -11.18
C GLY A 73 -21.75 1.26 -12.18
N THR A 74 -21.08 0.12 -12.26
CA THR A 74 -21.51 -1.07 -13.01
C THR A 74 -22.31 -1.98 -12.09
N GLN A 75 -23.59 -2.19 -12.39
CA GLN A 75 -24.39 -3.16 -11.65
C GLN A 75 -24.05 -4.58 -12.13
N VAL A 76 -23.72 -5.47 -11.18
CA VAL A 76 -23.48 -6.89 -11.43
C VAL A 76 -24.38 -7.67 -10.47
N SER A 77 -25.40 -8.33 -11.02
CA SER A 77 -26.46 -8.96 -10.25
C SER A 77 -27.13 -7.97 -9.28
N LYS A 78 -27.08 -8.25 -7.96
CA LYS A 78 -27.68 -7.43 -6.90
C LYS A 78 -26.76 -6.32 -6.35
N SER A 79 -25.50 -6.28 -6.75
CA SER A 79 -24.49 -5.37 -6.19
C SER A 79 -23.98 -4.38 -7.25
N VAL A 80 -23.53 -3.21 -6.80
CA VAL A 80 -22.86 -2.23 -7.66
C VAL A 80 -21.36 -2.26 -7.40
N PHE A 81 -20.61 -2.27 -8.49
CA PHE A 81 -19.16 -2.21 -8.51
C PHE A 81 -18.70 -1.00 -9.33
N TYR A 82 -17.43 -0.65 -9.21
CA TYR A 82 -16.82 0.51 -9.86
C TYR A 82 -15.63 0.03 -10.67
N ARG A 83 -15.60 0.31 -11.98
CA ARG A 83 -14.42 -0.05 -12.78
C ARG A 83 -13.29 0.91 -12.49
N ARG A 84 -12.06 0.40 -12.40
CA ARG A 84 -10.86 1.21 -12.19
C ARG A 84 -10.76 2.37 -13.19
N ILE A 85 -10.91 2.07 -14.48
CA ILE A 85 -10.89 3.07 -15.57
C ILE A 85 -11.96 4.18 -15.41
N GLU A 86 -13.10 3.91 -14.79
CA GLU A 86 -14.13 4.94 -14.55
C GLU A 86 -13.78 5.83 -13.34
N LEU A 87 -13.07 5.28 -12.34
CA LEU A 87 -12.51 6.06 -11.23
C LEU A 87 -11.34 6.94 -11.71
N ASP A 88 -10.45 6.41 -12.55
CA ASP A 88 -9.36 7.20 -13.15
C ASP A 88 -9.90 8.34 -14.03
N ARG A 89 -10.91 8.06 -14.88
CA ARG A 89 -11.61 9.09 -15.68
C ARG A 89 -12.31 10.15 -14.81
N PHE A 90 -12.81 9.77 -13.64
CA PHE A 90 -13.42 10.69 -12.70
C PHE A 90 -12.38 11.61 -12.05
N LEU A 91 -11.22 11.08 -11.67
CA LEU A 91 -10.09 11.88 -11.17
C LEU A 91 -9.51 12.81 -12.24
N ASP A 92 -9.39 12.33 -13.48
CA ASP A 92 -8.91 13.12 -14.62
C ASP A 92 -9.84 14.30 -14.91
N ARG A 93 -11.17 14.08 -14.95
CA ARG A 93 -12.16 15.17 -15.05
C ARG A 93 -12.06 16.15 -13.90
N LEU A 94 -12.03 15.68 -12.65
CA LEU A 94 -11.89 16.55 -11.48
C LEU A 94 -10.60 17.41 -11.52
N THR A 95 -9.54 16.88 -12.11
CA THR A 95 -8.27 17.60 -12.27
C THR A 95 -8.36 18.65 -13.39
N ASN A 96 -8.96 18.30 -14.53
CA ASN A 96 -9.10 19.17 -15.70
C ASN A 96 -10.19 20.25 -15.54
N GLU A 97 -11.29 19.97 -14.83
CA GLU A 97 -12.38 20.91 -14.54
C GLU A 97 -12.05 21.90 -13.41
N ASN A 98 -10.92 21.72 -12.71
CA ASN A 98 -10.45 22.58 -11.62
C ASN A 98 -9.19 23.35 -12.04
N PRO A 99 -9.30 24.45 -12.81
CA PRO A 99 -8.17 25.31 -13.12
C PRO A 99 -7.68 25.99 -11.83
N ARG A 100 -6.47 25.64 -11.41
CA ARG A 100 -5.69 26.32 -10.36
C ARG A 100 -4.57 27.13 -10.98
#